data_AF-A0A2W0AQZ7-F1
#
_entry.id   AF-A0A2W0AQZ7-F1
#
_cell.length_a   1.000
_cell.length_b   1.000
_cell.length_c   1.000
_cell.angle_alpha   90.00
_cell.angle_beta   90.00
_cell.angle_gamma   90.00
#
_symmetry.space_group_name_H-M   'P 1'
#
loop_
_entity.id
_entity.type
_entity.pdbx_description
1 polymer ?
#
loop_
_entity_poly.entity_id
_entity_poly.type
_entity_poly.pdbx_seq_one_letter_code
_entity_poly.pdbx_strand_id
1 'polypeptide(L)'
;MAARGTSWGAGRYQLRRRAEPLRDGGNRGTGIAHRAGRASPPLHLLTSWYMIGASALLFGVEFFADKIPAFDLVWNALHTFVRAPAAALLAYRATAQLSPGKQLLAALAGGLIAFAAHGGKTAVRAAVTPSPEPLSNISLSLGEDVFAIFLTWFATKHPYLAGGIVLWLLVVIVVVIRWVLRALSALLGEARRRIAS
;
A
#
# COMPACT_ATOMS: atom_id res chain seq x y z
N MET A 1 70.47 23.69 -31.79
CA MET A 1 69.40 24.23 -32.65
C MET A 1 68.08 24.07 -31.90
N ALA A 2 67.34 25.16 -31.69
CA ALA A 2 66.33 25.36 -30.64
C ALA A 2 64.88 25.08 -31.08
N ALA A 3 64.01 24.70 -30.12
CA ALA A 3 62.60 25.15 -29.90
C ALA A 3 61.92 24.19 -28.88
N ARG A 4 61.64 24.56 -27.63
CA ARG A 4 60.45 25.30 -27.11
C ARG A 4 59.12 24.73 -27.63
N GLY A 5 58.34 24.03 -26.80
CA GLY A 5 57.24 24.58 -25.99
C GLY A 5 55.90 24.42 -26.74
N THR A 6 54.88 23.74 -26.23
CA THR A 6 53.96 24.32 -25.27
C THR A 6 53.01 23.26 -24.69
N SER A 7 52.80 23.33 -23.38
CA SER A 7 51.76 22.66 -22.61
C SER A 7 50.47 23.47 -22.64
N TRP A 8 49.40 22.95 -23.24
CA TRP A 8 48.07 23.56 -23.19
C TRP A 8 46.99 22.48 -23.07
N GLY A 9 46.24 22.49 -21.96
CA GLY A 9 44.98 21.73 -21.90
C GLY A 9 44.44 21.35 -20.52
N ALA A 10 45.22 21.40 -19.44
CA ALA A 10 44.78 20.98 -18.12
C ALA A 10 44.47 22.18 -17.21
N GLY A 11 43.33 22.85 -17.41
CA GLY A 11 43.02 24.05 -16.62
C GLY A 11 41.62 24.65 -16.74
N ARG A 12 40.61 23.90 -17.22
CA ARG A 12 39.26 24.47 -17.43
C ARG A 12 38.10 23.69 -16.78
N TYR A 13 38.37 22.77 -15.85
CA TYR A 13 37.32 22.03 -15.12
C TYR A 13 37.25 22.32 -13.61
N GLN A 14 38.02 23.30 -13.10
CA GLN A 14 38.15 23.56 -11.65
C GLN A 14 37.63 24.94 -11.19
N LEU A 15 37.07 25.77 -12.08
CA LEU A 15 36.65 27.15 -11.76
C LEU A 15 35.21 27.50 -12.18
N ARG A 16 34.26 26.59 -11.94
CA ARG A 16 32.82 26.89 -12.02
C ARG A 16 32.06 26.35 -10.80
N ARG A 17 32.72 26.34 -9.64
CA ARG A 17 32.17 25.82 -8.37
C ARG A 17 32.26 26.79 -7.19
N ARG A 18 32.33 28.10 -7.44
CA ARG A 18 32.14 29.14 -6.41
C ARG A 18 31.52 30.38 -7.05
N ALA A 19 30.39 30.80 -6.47
CA ALA A 19 29.67 32.07 -6.61
C ALA A 19 28.24 31.92 -7.18
N GLU A 20 27.33 31.40 -6.35
CA GLU A 20 25.94 31.88 -6.31
C GLU A 20 25.60 32.15 -4.84
N PRO A 21 25.33 33.41 -4.45
CA PRO A 21 25.03 33.78 -3.08
C PRO A 21 23.56 33.50 -2.71
N LEU A 22 23.37 33.13 -1.45
CA LEU A 22 22.10 32.88 -0.77
C LEU A 22 21.08 33.99 -1.03
N ARG A 23 20.09 33.72 -1.86
CA ARG A 23 18.92 34.58 -2.02
C ARG A 23 17.84 34.09 -1.05
N ASP A 24 17.95 34.59 0.17
CA ASP A 24 16.99 34.38 1.26
C ASP A 24 15.72 35.19 0.96
N GLY A 25 14.84 34.58 0.17
CA GLY A 25 13.58 35.16 -0.30
C GLY A 25 12.38 34.57 0.43
N GLY A 26 12.01 35.21 1.54
CA GLY A 26 10.64 35.31 2.04
C GLY A 26 9.77 34.06 2.03
N ASN A 27 9.90 33.20 3.06
CA ASN A 27 8.74 32.45 3.56
C ASN A 27 8.82 32.29 5.07
N ARG A 28 8.55 33.38 5.80
CA ARG A 28 8.28 33.35 7.26
C ARG A 28 6.84 32.93 7.51
N GLY A 29 6.51 31.70 7.13
CA GLY A 29 5.22 31.09 7.39
C GLY A 29 5.40 29.60 7.59
N THR A 30 5.09 29.11 8.79
CA THR A 30 5.05 27.70 9.21
C THR A 30 6.36 27.10 9.74
N GLY A 31 6.76 27.49 10.96
CA GLY A 31 7.72 26.75 11.79
C GLY A 31 7.31 25.30 12.14
N ILE A 32 6.13 24.87 11.69
CA ILE A 32 5.64 23.48 11.75
C ILE A 32 6.22 22.61 10.61
N ALA A 33 6.62 23.22 9.48
CA ALA A 33 7.18 22.50 8.33
C ALA A 33 8.65 22.08 8.55
N HIS A 34 9.40 22.82 9.36
CA HIS A 34 10.82 22.54 9.62
C HIS A 34 11.03 21.36 10.59
N ARG A 35 9.97 20.89 11.27
CA ARG A 35 10.00 19.72 12.17
C ARG A 35 9.51 18.43 11.51
N ALA A 36 8.94 18.51 10.31
CA ALA A 36 8.65 17.37 9.44
C ALA A 36 9.94 16.99 8.69
N GLY A 37 10.85 16.34 9.42
CA GLY A 37 12.19 16.00 8.96
C GLY A 37 12.20 15.35 7.59
N ARG A 38 13.00 15.92 6.68
CA ARG A 38 13.52 15.37 5.41
C ARG A 38 12.96 13.97 5.09
N ALA A 39 11.78 13.93 4.50
CA ALA A 39 11.28 12.71 3.90
C ALA A 39 12.25 12.30 2.79
N SER A 40 12.61 11.01 2.69
CA SER A 40 13.47 10.52 1.61
C SER A 40 12.91 10.97 0.25
N PRO A 41 13.73 11.22 -0.79
CA PRO A 41 13.29 11.72 -2.10
C PRO A 41 11.99 11.11 -2.68
N PRO A 42 11.71 9.79 -2.55
CA PRO A 42 10.45 9.20 -3.04
C PRO A 42 9.18 9.57 -2.24
N LEU A 43 9.29 10.12 -1.02
CA LEU A 43 8.16 10.41 -0.13
C LEU A 43 7.65 11.86 -0.23
N HIS A 44 8.37 12.75 -0.91
CA HIS A 44 7.98 14.16 -1.04
C HIS A 44 6.59 14.37 -1.67
N LEU A 45 6.18 13.49 -2.58
CA LEU A 45 4.85 13.54 -3.19
C LEU A 45 3.74 13.26 -2.17
N LEU A 46 3.98 12.36 -1.23
CA LEU A 46 3.01 12.02 -0.18
C LEU A 46 2.86 13.13 0.86
N THR A 47 3.89 13.96 1.04
CA THR A 47 3.86 15.12 1.94
C THR A 47 3.25 16.37 1.30
N SER A 48 2.86 16.32 0.02
CA SER A 48 2.24 17.45 -0.68
C SER A 48 0.84 17.71 -0.16
N TRP A 49 0.50 18.99 0.10
CA TRP A 49 -0.84 19.40 0.53
C TRP A 49 -1.94 18.97 -0.44
N TYR A 50 -1.66 18.91 -1.74
CA TYR A 50 -2.61 18.40 -2.73
C TYR A 50 -2.91 16.92 -2.52
N MET A 51 -1.87 16.11 -2.25
CA MET A 51 -2.02 14.67 -2.02
C MET A 51 -2.73 14.40 -0.69
N ILE A 52 -2.33 15.10 0.37
CA ILE A 52 -2.96 15.01 1.70
C ILE A 52 -4.44 15.41 1.61
N GLY A 53 -4.75 16.52 0.93
CA GLY A 53 -6.12 16.97 0.73
C GLY A 53 -6.96 15.97 -0.06
N ALA A 54 -6.43 15.41 -1.14
CA ALA A 54 -7.11 14.37 -1.91
C ALA A 54 -7.34 13.10 -1.08
N SER A 55 -6.35 12.65 -0.32
CA SER A 55 -6.49 11.49 0.58
C SER A 55 -7.50 11.74 1.69
N ALA A 56 -7.52 12.93 2.30
CA ALA A 56 -8.49 13.30 3.32
C ALA A 56 -9.93 13.35 2.77
N LEU A 57 -10.10 13.88 1.55
CA LEU A 57 -11.39 13.88 0.87
C LEU A 57 -11.88 12.45 0.60
N LEU A 58 -11.02 11.60 0.03
CA LEU A 58 -11.36 10.20 -0.25
C LEU A 58 -11.67 9.43 1.04
N PHE A 59 -10.92 9.68 2.12
CA PHE A 59 -11.22 9.13 3.44
C PHE A 59 -12.59 9.58 3.95
N GLY A 60 -12.92 10.87 3.78
CA GLY A 60 -14.25 11.38 4.11
C GLY A 60 -15.36 10.67 3.33
N VAL A 61 -15.18 10.47 2.02
CA VAL A 61 -16.12 9.72 1.18
C VAL A 61 -16.28 8.28 1.67
N GLU A 62 -15.19 7.55 1.93
CA GLU A 62 -15.21 6.20 2.49
C GLU A 62 -15.98 6.17 3.82
N PHE A 63 -15.71 7.12 4.71
CA PHE A 63 -16.35 7.19 6.02
C PHE A 63 -17.87 7.31 5.91
N PHE A 64 -18.40 8.04 4.92
CA PHE A 64 -19.84 8.10 4.67
C PHE A 64 -20.36 6.87 3.91
N ALA A 65 -19.57 6.35 2.97
CA ALA A 65 -19.89 5.14 2.20
C ALA A 65 -20.19 3.95 3.11
N ASP A 66 -19.34 3.75 4.12
CA ASP A 66 -19.40 2.64 5.08
C ASP A 66 -20.71 2.61 5.89
N LYS A 67 -21.47 3.70 5.93
CA LYS A 67 -22.72 3.78 6.70
C LYS A 67 -23.92 3.18 5.98
N ILE A 68 -23.83 2.95 4.66
CA ILE A 68 -24.92 2.42 3.86
C ILE A 68 -24.59 0.95 3.50
N PRO A 69 -25.21 -0.06 4.13
CA PRO A 69 -24.76 -1.46 4.07
C PRO A 69 -24.55 -2.03 2.66
N ALA A 70 -25.49 -1.81 1.73
CA ALA A 70 -25.38 -2.31 0.37
C ALA A 70 -24.31 -1.55 -0.44
N PHE A 71 -24.21 -0.25 -0.22
CA PHE A 71 -23.22 0.59 -0.88
C PHE A 71 -21.81 0.24 -0.39
N ASP A 72 -21.65 0.05 0.91
CA ASP A 72 -20.42 -0.37 1.57
C ASP A 72 -19.85 -1.66 0.97
N LEU A 73 -20.70 -2.68 0.76
CA LEU A 73 -20.26 -3.94 0.17
C LEU A 73 -19.75 -3.74 -1.28
N VAL A 74 -20.50 -3.00 -2.10
CA VAL A 74 -20.12 -2.71 -3.50
C VAL A 74 -18.85 -1.85 -3.55
N TRP A 75 -18.77 -0.83 -2.70
CA TRP A 75 -17.64 0.08 -2.59
C TRP A 75 -16.36 -0.67 -2.21
N ASN A 76 -16.41 -1.50 -1.17
CA ASN A 76 -15.28 -2.33 -0.76
C ASN A 76 -14.89 -3.34 -1.83
N ALA A 77 -15.86 -3.96 -2.52
CA ALA A 77 -15.58 -4.88 -3.61
C ALA A 77 -14.84 -4.18 -4.77
N LEU A 78 -15.30 -2.99 -5.18
CA LEU A 78 -14.64 -2.19 -6.22
C LEU A 78 -13.22 -1.80 -5.81
N HIS A 79 -13.04 -1.35 -4.57
CA HIS A 79 -11.73 -0.98 -4.04
C HIS A 79 -10.76 -2.17 -3.95
N THR A 80 -11.24 -3.38 -3.70
CA THR A 80 -10.38 -4.59 -3.74
C THR A 80 -9.72 -4.77 -5.12
N PHE A 81 -10.45 -4.51 -6.21
CA PHE A 81 -9.90 -4.59 -7.57
C PHE A 81 -8.88 -3.51 -7.89
N VAL A 82 -8.99 -2.33 -7.29
CA VAL A 82 -8.03 -1.23 -7.49
C VAL A 82 -6.80 -1.40 -6.59
N ARG A 83 -6.99 -1.87 -5.35
CA ARG A 83 -5.93 -1.98 -4.34
C ARG A 83 -4.91 -3.06 -4.68
N ALA A 84 -5.33 -4.21 -5.23
CA ALA A 84 -4.39 -5.29 -5.58
C ALA A 84 -3.37 -4.88 -6.68
N PRO A 85 -3.78 -4.31 -7.83
CA PRO A 85 -2.84 -3.77 -8.81
C PRO A 85 -1.99 -2.62 -8.27
N ALA A 86 -2.57 -1.73 -7.47
CA ALA A 86 -1.81 -0.63 -6.85
C ALA A 86 -0.70 -1.18 -5.93
N ALA A 87 -0.99 -2.18 -5.10
CA ALA A 87 -0.01 -2.83 -4.24
C ALA A 87 1.09 -3.55 -5.02
N ALA A 88 0.73 -4.22 -6.13
CA ALA A 88 1.70 -4.86 -7.01
C ALA A 88 2.67 -3.82 -7.61
N LEU A 89 2.13 -2.70 -8.12
CA LEU A 89 2.94 -1.62 -8.66
C LEU A 89 3.83 -0.97 -7.59
N LEU A 90 3.30 -0.75 -6.39
CA LEU A 90 4.07 -0.22 -5.26
C LEU A 90 5.23 -1.15 -4.89
N ALA A 91 4.98 -2.46 -4.77
CA ALA A 91 6.02 -3.44 -4.46
C ALA A 91 7.08 -3.54 -5.57
N TYR A 92 6.69 -3.48 -6.84
CA TYR A 92 7.61 -3.41 -7.97
C TYR A 92 8.54 -2.21 -7.86
N ARG A 93 7.98 -1.01 -7.64
CA ARG A 93 8.74 0.23 -7.51
C ARG A 93 9.62 0.27 -6.26
N ALA A 94 9.14 -0.27 -5.14
CA ALA A 94 9.89 -0.36 -3.89
C ALA A 94 11.09 -1.32 -3.96
N THR A 95 11.13 -2.20 -4.97
CA THR A 95 12.19 -3.18 -5.17
C THR A 95 13.04 -2.91 -6.41
N ALA A 96 13.02 -1.69 -6.94
CA ALA A 96 13.72 -1.28 -8.17
C ALA A 96 15.24 -1.59 -8.20
N GLN A 97 15.86 -1.74 -7.03
CA GLN A 97 17.25 -2.13 -6.84
C GLN A 97 17.54 -3.62 -7.08
N LEU A 98 16.51 -4.48 -7.17
CA LEU A 98 16.65 -5.91 -7.40
C LEU A 98 16.67 -6.25 -8.89
N SER A 99 17.04 -7.49 -9.26
CA SER A 99 16.94 -7.93 -10.65
C SER A 99 15.49 -7.93 -11.15
N PRO A 100 15.23 -7.79 -12.47
CA PRO A 100 13.87 -7.72 -13.01
C PRO A 100 12.97 -8.89 -12.57
N GLY A 101 13.51 -10.11 -12.53
CA GLY A 101 12.77 -11.28 -12.04
C GLY A 101 12.35 -11.18 -10.58
N LYS A 102 13.21 -10.64 -9.70
CA LYS A 102 12.89 -10.42 -8.28
C LYS A 102 11.88 -9.29 -8.09
N GLN A 103 11.93 -8.25 -8.92
CA GLN A 103 10.92 -7.18 -8.92
C GLN A 103 9.54 -7.72 -9.31
N LEU A 104 9.46 -8.59 -10.32
CA LEU A 104 8.21 -9.22 -10.72
C LEU A 104 7.66 -10.12 -9.60
N LEU A 105 8.52 -10.91 -8.94
CA LEU A 105 8.12 -11.71 -7.78
C LEU A 105 7.59 -10.83 -6.63
N ALA A 106 8.24 -9.71 -6.35
CA ALA A 106 7.78 -8.76 -5.34
C ALA A 106 6.43 -8.13 -5.71
N ALA A 107 6.23 -7.78 -6.99
CA ALA A 107 4.96 -7.26 -7.49
C ALA A 107 3.83 -8.28 -7.33
N LEU A 108 4.06 -9.53 -7.73
CA LEU A 108 3.10 -10.62 -7.59
C LEU A 108 2.77 -10.87 -6.11
N ALA A 109 3.79 -10.94 -5.24
CA ALA A 109 3.59 -11.11 -3.81
C ALA A 109 2.78 -9.95 -3.21
N GLY A 110 3.14 -8.70 -3.50
CA GLY A 110 2.43 -7.52 -3.02
C GLY A 110 0.96 -7.49 -3.48
N GLY A 111 0.71 -7.80 -4.75
CA GLY A 111 -0.65 -7.89 -5.30
C GLY A 111 -1.48 -9.01 -4.65
N LEU A 112 -0.90 -10.21 -4.49
CA LEU A 112 -1.57 -11.35 -3.85
C LEU A 112 -1.87 -11.09 -2.36
N ILE A 113 -0.94 -10.47 -1.63
CA ILE A 113 -1.15 -10.08 -0.23
C ILE A 113 -2.31 -9.09 -0.12
N ALA A 114 -2.31 -8.03 -0.95
CA ALA A 114 -3.38 -7.04 -0.94
C ALA A 114 -4.73 -7.64 -1.34
N PHE A 115 -4.75 -8.53 -2.36
CA PHE A 115 -5.95 -9.24 -2.76
C PHE A 115 -6.49 -10.13 -1.63
N ALA A 116 -5.63 -10.91 -0.96
CA ALA A 116 -6.03 -11.77 0.14
C ALA A 116 -6.57 -10.96 1.34
N ALA A 117 -5.90 -9.88 1.71
CA ALA A 117 -6.30 -9.03 2.83
C ALA A 117 -7.64 -8.31 2.57
N HIS A 118 -7.78 -7.66 1.40
CA HIS A 118 -8.99 -6.90 1.08
C HIS A 118 -10.15 -7.80 0.64
N GLY A 119 -9.88 -8.86 -0.12
CA GLY A 119 -10.89 -9.86 -0.47
C GLY A 119 -11.44 -10.57 0.76
N GLY A 120 -10.59 -10.88 1.74
CA GLY A 120 -11.01 -11.38 3.05
C GLY A 120 -11.94 -10.41 3.78
N LYS A 121 -11.60 -9.12 3.85
CA LYS A 121 -12.47 -8.07 4.39
C LYS A 121 -13.83 -8.02 3.68
N THR A 122 -13.83 -8.00 2.35
CA THR A 122 -15.08 -8.00 1.56
C THR A 122 -15.92 -9.25 1.83
N ALA A 123 -15.30 -10.43 1.97
CA ALA A 123 -16.00 -11.67 2.28
C ALA A 123 -16.61 -11.66 3.69
N VAL A 124 -15.90 -11.12 4.68
CA VAL A 124 -16.44 -10.94 6.04
C VAL A 124 -17.65 -10.02 6.00
N ARG A 125 -17.55 -8.86 5.33
CA ARG A 125 -18.68 -7.92 5.16
C ARG A 125 -19.86 -8.60 4.45
N ALA A 126 -19.63 -9.35 3.38
CA ALA A 126 -20.70 -10.13 2.73
C ALA A 126 -21.44 -11.09 3.69
N ALA A 127 -20.74 -11.65 4.68
CA ALA A 127 -21.31 -12.56 5.67
C ALA A 127 -22.01 -11.86 6.84
N VAL A 128 -21.53 -10.69 7.29
CA VAL A 128 -22.05 -10.00 8.50
C VAL A 128 -23.03 -8.88 8.20
N THR A 129 -22.92 -8.24 7.03
CA THR A 129 -23.74 -7.09 6.62
C THR A 129 -25.22 -7.38 6.30
N PRO A 130 -25.69 -8.63 6.09
CA PRO A 130 -27.13 -8.91 5.96
C PRO A 130 -28.00 -8.55 7.17
N SER A 131 -27.43 -8.33 8.36
CA SER A 131 -28.14 -7.77 9.52
C SER A 131 -27.76 -6.29 9.70
N PRO A 132 -28.64 -5.32 9.38
CA PRO A 132 -28.31 -3.90 9.39
C PRO A 132 -28.44 -3.35 10.81
N GLU A 133 -27.48 -3.64 11.68
CA GLU A 133 -27.34 -2.92 12.93
C GLU A 133 -26.34 -1.77 12.73
N PRO A 134 -26.78 -0.49 12.70
CA PRO A 134 -25.89 0.63 12.39
C PRO A 134 -24.65 0.70 13.28
N LEU A 135 -24.79 0.27 14.55
CA LEU A 135 -23.71 0.24 15.52
C LEU A 135 -22.63 -0.79 15.20
N SER A 136 -22.98 -1.94 14.61
CA SER A 136 -22.01 -2.98 14.26
C SER A 136 -21.14 -2.56 13.08
N ASN A 137 -21.73 -1.96 12.04
CA ASN A 137 -20.99 -1.43 10.90
C ASN A 137 -20.06 -0.27 11.30
N ILE A 138 -20.53 0.64 12.15
CA ILE A 138 -19.70 1.74 12.66
C ILE A 138 -18.55 1.19 13.49
N SER A 139 -18.81 0.24 14.40
CA SER A 139 -17.77 -0.34 15.25
C SER A 139 -16.74 -1.12 14.42
N LEU A 140 -17.21 -1.84 13.40
CA LEU A 140 -16.34 -2.59 12.49
C LEU A 140 -15.45 -1.66 11.67
N SER A 141 -16.02 -0.61 11.06
CA SER A 141 -15.28 0.38 10.27
C SER A 141 -14.25 1.15 11.12
N LEU A 142 -14.64 1.63 12.31
CA LEU A 142 -13.70 2.29 13.23
C LEU A 142 -12.58 1.35 13.70
N GLY A 143 -12.91 0.07 13.95
CA GLY A 143 -11.92 -0.94 14.29
C GLY A 143 -10.92 -1.16 13.16
N GLU A 144 -11.37 -1.19 11.92
CA GLU A 144 -10.51 -1.30 10.73
C GLU A 144 -9.56 -0.10 10.60
N ASP A 145 -10.02 1.12 10.85
CA ASP A 145 -9.20 2.33 10.81
C ASP A 145 -8.09 2.32 11.88
N VAL A 146 -8.46 2.00 13.12
CA VAL A 146 -7.50 1.86 14.23
C VAL A 146 -6.48 0.77 13.92
N PHE A 147 -6.95 -0.35 13.37
CA PHE A 147 -6.08 -1.46 13.00
C PHE A 147 -5.14 -1.10 11.84
N ALA A 148 -5.60 -0.34 10.85
CA ALA A 148 -4.76 0.15 9.75
C ALA A 148 -3.64 1.08 10.23
N ILE A 149 -3.95 1.98 11.17
CA ILE A 149 -2.96 2.85 11.81
C ILE A 149 -1.94 2.00 12.58
N PHE A 150 -2.41 1.05 13.39
CA PHE A 150 -1.55 0.13 14.14
C PHE A 150 -0.65 -0.68 13.22
N LEU A 151 -1.19 -1.30 12.17
CA LEU A 151 -0.43 -2.10 11.21
C LEU A 151 0.64 -1.27 10.51
N THR A 152 0.34 -0.03 10.13
CA THR A 152 1.30 0.87 9.50
C THR A 152 2.45 1.20 10.45
N TRP A 153 2.13 1.54 11.70
CA TRP A 153 3.14 1.78 12.74
C TRP A 153 3.96 0.50 13.03
N PHE A 154 3.32 -0.65 13.16
CA PHE A 154 3.96 -1.91 13.48
C PHE A 154 4.90 -2.37 12.35
N ALA A 155 4.44 -2.30 11.09
CA ALA A 155 5.25 -2.66 9.93
C ALA A 155 6.48 -1.76 9.75
N THR A 156 6.38 -0.49 10.13
CA THR A 156 7.51 0.45 10.06
C THR A 156 8.51 0.26 11.20
N LYS A 157 8.05 -0.08 12.41
CA LYS A 157 8.92 -0.30 13.58
C LYS A 157 9.51 -1.70 13.65
N HIS A 158 8.78 -2.71 13.17
CA HIS A 158 9.12 -4.12 13.29
C HIS A 158 8.96 -4.86 11.94
N PRO A 159 9.71 -4.46 10.88
CA PRO A 159 9.48 -4.95 9.52
C PRO A 159 9.65 -6.47 9.36
N TYR A 160 10.61 -7.08 10.06
CA TYR A 160 10.83 -8.53 10.00
C TYR A 160 9.70 -9.31 10.68
N LEU A 161 9.23 -8.85 11.84
CA LEU A 161 8.10 -9.46 12.53
C LEU A 161 6.81 -9.30 11.72
N ALA A 162 6.56 -8.11 11.18
CA ALA A 162 5.42 -7.85 10.31
C ALA A 162 5.44 -8.76 9.07
N GLY A 163 6.59 -8.90 8.40
CA GLY A 163 6.75 -9.81 7.28
C GLY A 163 6.51 -11.27 7.66
N GLY A 164 7.01 -11.71 8.82
CA GLY A 164 6.78 -13.06 9.35
C GLY A 164 5.30 -13.34 9.64
N ILE A 165 4.59 -12.38 10.24
CA ILE A 165 3.15 -12.47 10.50
C ILE A 165 2.37 -12.55 9.19
N VAL A 166 2.69 -11.71 8.20
CA VAL A 166 2.04 -11.75 6.88
C VAL A 166 2.25 -13.10 6.21
N LEU A 167 3.46 -13.65 6.25
CA LEU A 167 3.75 -14.97 5.70
C LEU A 167 2.94 -16.06 6.41
N TRP A 168 2.86 -16.01 7.73
CA TRP A 168 2.05 -16.96 8.51
C TRP A 168 0.56 -16.85 8.16
N LEU A 169 0.02 -15.63 8.07
CA LEU A 169 -1.38 -15.39 7.68
C LEU A 169 -1.67 -15.91 6.27
N LEU A 170 -0.75 -15.74 5.32
CA LEU A 170 -0.90 -16.30 3.97
C LEU A 170 -0.99 -17.83 4.00
N VAL A 171 -0.16 -18.50 4.80
CA VAL A 171 -0.22 -19.95 4.98
C VAL A 171 -1.58 -20.36 5.55
N VAL A 172 -2.07 -19.66 6.58
CA VAL A 172 -3.39 -19.90 7.16
C VAL A 172 -4.49 -19.74 6.10
N ILE A 173 -4.46 -18.67 5.32
CA ILE A 173 -5.44 -18.41 4.25
C ILE A 173 -5.43 -19.55 3.23
N VAL A 174 -4.26 -20.00 2.77
CA VAL A 174 -4.15 -21.12 1.81
C VAL A 174 -4.73 -22.41 2.40
N VAL A 175 -4.44 -22.71 3.67
CA VAL A 175 -4.98 -23.89 4.36
C VAL A 175 -6.50 -23.81 4.48
N VAL A 176 -7.04 -22.67 4.90
CA VAL A 176 -8.49 -22.45 5.03
C VAL A 176 -9.19 -22.57 3.69
N ILE A 177 -8.68 -21.92 2.63
CA ILE A 177 -9.25 -22.04 1.27
C ILE A 177 -9.27 -23.50 0.83
N ARG A 178 -8.15 -24.21 1.01
CA ARG A 178 -8.07 -25.63 0.64
C ARG A 178 -9.07 -26.48 1.43
N TRP A 179 -9.29 -26.18 2.71
CA TRP A 179 -10.28 -26.87 3.53
C TRP A 179 -11.72 -26.58 3.07
N VAL A 180 -12.06 -25.32 2.82
CA VAL A 180 -13.39 -24.91 2.31
C VAL A 180 -13.69 -25.57 0.97
N LEU A 181 -12.75 -25.54 0.01
CA LEU A 181 -12.94 -26.17 -1.31
C LEU A 181 -13.16 -27.69 -1.21
N ARG A 182 -12.46 -28.37 -0.28
CA ARG A 182 -12.68 -29.79 -0.02
C ARG A 182 -14.05 -30.06 0.60
N ALA A 183 -14.49 -29.24 1.55
CA ALA A 183 -15.81 -29.37 2.16
C ALA A 183 -16.91 -29.18 1.13
N LEU A 184 -16.83 -28.14 0.29
CA LEU A 184 -17.79 -27.88 -0.79
C LEU A 184 -17.83 -29.04 -1.80
N SER A 185 -16.67 -29.56 -2.20
CA SER A 185 -16.60 -30.69 -3.13
C SER A 185 -17.25 -31.95 -2.56
N ALA A 186 -17.10 -32.20 -1.25
CA ALA A 186 -17.72 -33.33 -0.58
C ALA A 186 -19.25 -33.20 -0.52
N LEU A 187 -19.76 -32.00 -0.21
CA LEU A 187 -21.19 -31.70 -0.18
C LEU A 187 -21.83 -31.83 -1.56
N LEU A 188 -21.19 -31.30 -2.61
CA LEU A 188 -21.65 -31.43 -3.98
C LEU A 188 -21.63 -32.89 -4.47
N GLY A 189 -20.61 -33.66 -4.07
CA GLY A 189 -20.53 -35.08 -4.36
C GLY A 189 -21.66 -35.89 -3.71
N GLU A 190 -22.03 -35.55 -2.47
CA GLU A 190 -23.15 -36.18 -1.76
C GLU A 190 -24.50 -35.81 -2.39
N ALA A 191 -24.72 -34.53 -2.71
CA ALA A 191 -25.93 -34.09 -3.41
C ALA A 191 -26.09 -34.80 -4.76
N ARG A 192 -25.01 -34.94 -5.53
CA ARG A 192 -25.01 -35.65 -6.82
C ARG A 192 -25.35 -37.14 -6.68
N ARG A 193 -24.91 -37.81 -5.61
CA ARG A 193 -25.25 -39.22 -5.35
C ARG A 193 -26.74 -39.42 -5.05
N ARG A 194 -27.34 -38.50 -4.29
CA ARG A 194 -28.77 -38.53 -3.92
C ARG A 194 -29.72 -38.26 -5.10
N ILE A 195 -29.27 -37.50 -6.09
CA ILE A 195 -30.05 -37.26 -7.32
C ILE A 195 -29.99 -38.47 -8.27
N ALA A 196 -28.94 -39.31 -8.14
CA ALA A 196 -28.71 -40.46 -9.02
C ALA A 196 -29.29 -41.79 -8.48
N SER A 197 -29.87 -41.79 -7.27
CA SER A 197 -30.56 -42.92 -6.62
C SER A 197 -32.06 -42.75 -6.66
#